data_AF-A0A4Q3W6Y7-F1
#
_entry.id   AF-A0A4Q3W6Y7-F1
#
_cell.length_a   1.000
_cell.length_b   1.000
_cell.length_c   1.000
_cell.angle_alpha   90.00
_cell.angle_beta   90.00
_cell.angle_gamma   90.00
#
_symmetry.space_group_name_H-M   'P 1'
#
loop_
_entity.id
_entity.type
_entity.pdbx_description
1 polymer ?
#
loop_
_entity_poly.entity_id
_entity_poly.type
_entity_poly.pdbx_seq_one_letter_code
_entity_poly.pdbx_strand_id
1 'polypeptide(L)'
;MALPHLLKYVYTHGTDEVIRRGKKIHAIGFVELVEYDDLFGSAVFRVKDDSYSTFYKVYIQKFKDPKGLSLRCSCPYNIGDICRHETAALFQLQEMIDKGHLQTEEVEYDQRHTVAKMKTIDLKTLRLLSSPTTFADAEKYLRTQKASIEQAENETVKASVPLDGQVYKVLIRKNEERNFDTSCDYQDTEHPLCLPKVIVFLQLLNNHGANYFDSIRNWDKEKNKLLEAYGYSLSDDLKGKFEFVYKDGKPFLRVLDISIKRVAPVAAPVKPVLIPQKEKEIVEPEVIEDETPKPSQRLGVVFNFNKKTYPYFTIDAVIGDSNEAADGFAGKAEKPDISRYIDTDKLSEDDKQVLTLLRKLQETEINKYISRNSPFSGIWENIIHQEDDDLPGETKELMAEYLFPRLKKLCSEQAESTLFFLLEEGKTFKTANLQPLQVSPEEARPHFIVKKNTQYNILCRVQAGSMEYDLGDKESNSPLFFLYNHQLFLWKNNEVVHLAEKFLPSGKMTVAEDEWSKTLQQFLLP
;
A
#
# COMPACT_ATOMS: atom_id res chain seq x y z
N MET A 1 -21.52 -18.31 -1.51
CA MET A 1 -21.64 -16.93 -0.98
C MET A 1 -20.30 -16.25 -1.14
N ALA A 2 -20.27 -15.02 -1.63
CA ALA A 2 -19.02 -14.28 -1.82
C ALA A 2 -18.31 -14.09 -0.46
N LEU A 3 -16.99 -14.30 -0.43
CA LEU A 3 -16.18 -14.00 0.75
C LEU A 3 -16.28 -12.50 1.08
N PRO A 4 -16.46 -12.12 2.35
CA PRO A 4 -16.37 -10.74 2.79
C PRO A 4 -15.06 -10.08 2.32
N HIS A 5 -15.09 -8.78 2.02
CA HIS A 5 -13.96 -8.10 1.37
C HIS A 5 -12.68 -8.10 2.21
N LEU A 6 -12.78 -8.08 3.55
CA LEU A 6 -11.61 -8.20 4.44
C LEU A 6 -10.93 -9.56 4.29
N LEU A 7 -11.72 -10.64 4.20
CA LEU A 7 -11.20 -11.97 3.96
C LEU A 7 -10.67 -12.10 2.54
N LYS A 8 -11.37 -11.54 1.53
CA LYS A 8 -10.88 -11.49 0.15
C LYS A 8 -9.50 -10.82 0.10
N TYR A 9 -9.29 -9.72 0.82
CA TYR A 9 -7.99 -9.05 0.91
C TYR A 9 -6.90 -9.98 1.48
N VAL A 10 -7.17 -10.64 2.62
CA VAL A 10 -6.23 -11.61 3.23
C VAL A 10 -5.81 -12.69 2.22
N TYR A 11 -6.77 -13.29 1.52
CA TYR A 11 -6.48 -14.37 0.58
C TYR A 11 -5.86 -13.89 -0.74
N THR A 12 -6.01 -12.60 -1.09
CA THR A 12 -5.41 -12.02 -2.30
C THR A 12 -3.94 -11.65 -2.08
N HIS A 13 -3.60 -11.15 -0.89
CA HIS A 13 -2.28 -10.60 -0.57
C HIS A 13 -1.41 -11.54 0.30
N GLY A 14 -2.03 -12.46 1.06
CA GLY A 14 -1.33 -13.38 1.96
C GLY A 14 -0.78 -14.63 1.28
N THR A 15 0.40 -15.08 1.71
CA THR A 15 0.91 -16.41 1.36
C THR A 15 0.27 -17.50 2.22
N ASP A 16 0.27 -18.76 1.77
CA ASP A 16 -0.28 -19.89 2.52
C ASP A 16 0.25 -20.00 3.95
N GLU A 17 1.55 -19.78 4.12
CA GLU A 17 2.19 -19.81 5.44
C GLU A 17 1.68 -18.66 6.32
N VAL A 18 1.64 -17.44 5.78
CA VAL A 18 1.16 -16.24 6.48
C VAL A 18 -0.29 -16.42 6.91
N ILE A 19 -1.14 -16.93 6.01
CA ILE A 19 -2.56 -17.16 6.29
C ILE A 19 -2.74 -18.25 7.33
N ARG A 20 -2.02 -19.38 7.21
CA ARG A 20 -2.09 -20.47 8.18
C ARG A 20 -1.65 -20.02 9.58
N ARG A 21 -0.56 -19.26 9.67
CA ARG A 21 -0.05 -18.73 10.94
C ARG A 21 -0.95 -17.64 11.50
N GLY A 22 -1.48 -16.76 10.66
CA GLY A 22 -2.47 -15.74 11.07
C GLY A 22 -3.76 -16.36 11.61
N LYS A 23 -4.30 -17.40 10.94
CA LYS A 23 -5.43 -18.19 11.45
C LYS A 23 -5.13 -18.85 12.79
N LYS A 24 -3.92 -19.37 12.97
CA LYS A 24 -3.48 -19.96 14.25
C LYS A 24 -3.46 -18.91 15.36
N ILE A 25 -2.88 -17.73 15.12
CA ILE A 25 -2.85 -16.61 16.09
C ILE A 25 -4.27 -16.20 16.48
N HIS A 26 -5.14 -16.04 15.49
CA HIS A 26 -6.56 -15.72 15.69
C HIS A 26 -7.28 -16.80 16.52
N ALA A 27 -7.15 -18.08 16.15
CA ALA A 27 -7.82 -19.19 16.84
C ALA A 27 -7.35 -19.37 18.30
N ILE A 28 -6.12 -18.97 18.63
CA ILE A 28 -5.59 -19.01 20.00
C ILE A 28 -6.08 -17.80 20.82
N GLY A 29 -6.73 -16.80 20.20
CA GLY A 29 -7.19 -15.59 20.87
C GLY A 29 -6.07 -14.60 21.18
N PHE A 30 -4.99 -14.63 20.39
CA PHE A 30 -3.84 -13.74 20.56
C PHE A 30 -4.01 -12.38 19.85
N VAL A 31 -5.25 -11.97 19.64
CA VAL A 31 -5.63 -10.72 18.98
C VAL A 31 -6.58 -9.96 19.88
N GLU A 32 -6.17 -8.78 20.33
CA GLU A 32 -6.97 -7.91 21.19
C GLU A 32 -7.24 -6.60 20.46
N LEU A 33 -8.51 -6.17 20.44
CA LEU A 33 -8.88 -4.84 19.94
C LEU A 33 -8.44 -3.78 20.96
N VAL A 34 -7.64 -2.82 20.52
CA VAL A 34 -7.13 -1.72 21.35
C VAL A 34 -7.92 -0.45 21.11
N GLU A 35 -8.14 -0.12 19.84
CA GLU A 35 -8.89 1.07 19.43
C GLU A 35 -9.83 0.68 18.29
N TYR A 36 -11.05 1.22 18.34
CA TYR A 36 -12.02 1.13 17.27
C TYR A 36 -12.60 2.50 17.01
N ASP A 37 -12.69 2.85 15.74
CA ASP A 37 -13.26 4.10 15.28
C ASP A 37 -14.16 3.82 14.09
N ASP A 38 -15.46 3.72 14.36
CA ASP A 38 -16.48 3.39 13.37
C ASP A 38 -16.60 4.48 12.28
N LEU A 39 -16.43 5.74 12.68
CA LEU A 39 -16.59 6.92 11.83
C LEU A 39 -15.52 6.97 10.74
N PHE A 40 -14.26 6.70 11.11
CA PHE A 40 -13.14 6.65 10.17
C PHE A 40 -12.95 5.27 9.53
N GLY A 41 -13.72 4.27 9.97
CA GLY A 41 -13.51 2.87 9.61
C GLY A 41 -12.08 2.44 9.93
N SER A 42 -11.60 2.77 11.13
CA SER A 42 -10.25 2.40 11.57
C SER A 42 -10.28 1.54 12.83
N ALA A 43 -9.36 0.58 12.91
CA ALA A 43 -9.22 -0.30 14.06
C ALA A 43 -7.74 -0.56 14.33
N VAL A 44 -7.37 -0.62 15.60
CA VAL A 44 -6.02 -0.97 16.04
C VAL A 44 -6.10 -2.22 16.88
N PHE A 45 -5.37 -3.24 16.47
CA PHE A 45 -5.26 -4.51 17.18
C PHE A 45 -3.88 -4.66 17.78
N ARG A 46 -3.82 -5.21 18.99
CA ARG A 46 -2.61 -5.74 19.60
C ARG A 46 -2.59 -7.23 19.34
N VAL A 47 -1.56 -7.68 18.63
CA VAL A 47 -1.42 -9.07 18.21
C VAL A 47 -0.18 -9.66 18.86
N LYS A 48 -0.33 -10.78 19.55
CA LYS A 48 0.78 -11.56 20.09
C LYS A 48 1.27 -12.55 19.04
N ASP A 49 2.59 -12.69 18.92
CA ASP A 49 3.20 -13.60 17.98
C ASP A 49 2.96 -15.08 18.36
N ASP A 50 2.98 -15.99 17.38
CA ASP A 50 2.77 -17.43 17.61
C ASP A 50 4.05 -18.17 18.01
N SER A 51 5.22 -17.65 17.66
CA SER A 51 6.52 -18.20 18.01
C SER A 51 7.13 -17.55 19.25
N TYR A 52 6.92 -16.24 19.41
CA TYR A 52 7.52 -15.47 20.50
C TYR A 52 6.45 -14.78 21.33
N SER A 53 6.71 -14.53 22.61
CA SER A 53 5.78 -13.78 23.49
C SER A 53 5.82 -12.26 23.25
N THR A 54 6.16 -11.82 22.04
CA THR A 54 6.20 -10.42 21.63
C THR A 54 4.84 -9.95 21.13
N PHE A 55 4.53 -8.67 21.35
CA PHE A 55 3.29 -8.05 20.89
C PHE A 55 3.61 -7.01 19.82
N TYR A 56 2.80 -7.01 18.76
CA TYR A 56 2.85 -6.03 17.69
C TYR A 56 1.51 -5.31 17.58
N LYS A 57 1.54 -4.04 17.16
CA LYS A 57 0.34 -3.28 16.86
C LYS A 57 0.07 -3.34 15.37
N VAL A 58 -1.16 -3.69 15.02
CA VAL A 58 -1.69 -3.67 13.65
C VAL A 58 -2.68 -2.53 13.55
N TYR A 59 -2.40 -1.60 12.65
CA TYR A 59 -3.27 -0.49 12.32
C TYR A 59 -4.04 -0.83 11.04
N ILE A 60 -5.36 -0.74 11.10
CA ILE A 60 -6.28 -0.98 9.99
C ILE A 60 -7.03 0.32 9.74
N GLN A 61 -7.01 0.82 8.51
CA GLN A 61 -7.71 2.03 8.11
C GLN A 61 -8.64 1.76 6.93
N LYS A 62 -9.77 2.48 6.90
CA LYS A 62 -10.80 2.38 5.86
C LYS A 62 -11.34 0.95 5.67
N PHE A 63 -11.54 0.20 6.76
CA PHE A 63 -11.98 -1.19 6.66
C PHE A 63 -13.39 -1.38 6.07
N LYS A 64 -14.18 -0.30 5.95
CA LYS A 64 -15.48 -0.29 5.26
C LYS A 64 -15.37 -0.13 3.74
N ASP A 65 -14.23 0.30 3.22
CA ASP A 65 -14.00 0.56 1.78
C ASP A 65 -13.06 -0.51 1.17
N PRO A 66 -13.55 -1.38 0.28
CA PRO A 66 -12.74 -2.43 -0.35
C PRO A 66 -11.55 -1.92 -1.18
N LYS A 67 -11.63 -0.70 -1.74
CA LYS A 67 -10.54 -0.13 -2.57
C LYS A 67 -9.57 0.71 -1.76
N GLY A 68 -10.00 1.19 -0.59
CA GLY A 68 -9.25 2.10 0.28
C GLY A 68 -8.57 1.43 1.48
N LEU A 69 -8.78 0.13 1.72
CA LEU A 69 -8.24 -0.60 2.86
C LEU A 69 -6.71 -0.45 2.94
N SER A 70 -6.21 -0.02 4.11
CA SER A 70 -4.78 0.11 4.37
C SER A 70 -4.42 -0.57 5.69
N LEU A 71 -3.32 -1.34 5.66
CA LEU A 71 -2.80 -2.09 6.79
C LEU A 71 -1.38 -1.66 7.10
N ARG A 72 -1.05 -1.55 8.39
CA ARG A 72 0.33 -1.43 8.86
C ARG A 72 0.56 -2.21 10.13
N CYS A 73 1.48 -3.16 10.11
CA CYS A 73 2.00 -3.82 11.30
C CYS A 73 3.30 -3.19 11.80
N SER A 74 3.49 -3.18 13.12
CA SER A 74 4.76 -2.82 13.77
C SER A 74 5.78 -3.96 13.83
N CYS A 75 5.56 -5.08 13.11
CA CYS A 75 6.48 -6.21 13.11
C CYS A 75 7.69 -5.96 12.20
N PRO A 76 8.89 -6.46 12.55
CA PRO A 76 10.08 -6.34 11.70
C PRO A 76 10.00 -7.18 10.41
N TYR A 77 9.09 -8.16 10.36
CA TYR A 77 8.89 -9.06 9.22
C TYR A 77 7.74 -8.61 8.30
N ASN A 78 7.65 -7.31 7.99
CA ASN A 78 6.66 -6.76 7.06
C ASN A 78 7.19 -6.68 5.60
N ILE A 79 7.87 -7.74 5.17
CA ILE A 79 8.58 -7.78 3.86
C ILE A 79 7.65 -8.33 2.75
N GLY A 80 6.43 -8.75 3.10
CA GLY A 80 5.39 -9.18 2.16
C GLY A 80 4.24 -8.19 2.03
N ASP A 81 3.27 -8.47 1.16
CA ASP A 81 2.07 -7.63 0.95
C ASP A 81 1.16 -7.58 2.20
N ILE A 82 1.21 -8.63 3.03
CA ILE A 82 0.57 -8.71 4.34
C ILE A 82 1.36 -9.65 5.26
N CYS A 83 1.42 -9.37 6.55
CA CYS A 83 2.07 -10.22 7.54
C CYS A 83 1.08 -11.14 8.30
N ARG A 84 1.61 -12.08 9.10
CA ARG A 84 0.77 -13.01 9.89
C ARG A 84 -0.08 -12.30 10.94
N HIS A 85 0.40 -11.19 11.48
CA HIS A 85 -0.33 -10.40 12.49
C HIS A 85 -1.47 -9.59 11.86
N GLU A 86 -1.23 -8.98 10.70
CA GLU A 86 -2.27 -8.29 9.92
C GLU A 86 -3.38 -9.24 9.51
N THR A 87 -3.00 -10.44 9.08
CA THR A 87 -3.95 -11.50 8.77
C THR A 87 -4.80 -11.87 9.98
N ALA A 88 -4.18 -12.08 11.14
CA ALA A 88 -4.90 -12.40 12.37
C ALA A 88 -5.85 -11.28 12.81
N ALA A 89 -5.41 -10.02 12.68
CA ALA A 89 -6.22 -8.84 12.98
C ALA A 89 -7.43 -8.71 12.03
N LEU A 90 -7.27 -9.01 10.74
CA LEU A 90 -8.39 -8.99 9.78
C LEU A 90 -9.40 -10.11 10.01
N PHE A 91 -8.96 -11.31 10.40
CA PHE A 91 -9.88 -12.38 10.80
C PHE A 91 -10.67 -11.98 12.05
N GLN A 92 -10.00 -11.42 13.06
CA GLN A 92 -10.66 -10.94 14.27
C GLN A 92 -11.66 -9.83 13.95
N LEU A 93 -11.27 -8.87 13.11
CA LEU A 93 -12.15 -7.78 12.71
C LEU A 93 -13.39 -8.31 11.99
N GLN A 94 -13.23 -9.24 11.03
CA GLN A 94 -14.37 -9.85 10.34
C GLN A 94 -15.29 -10.61 11.31
N GLU A 95 -14.74 -11.40 12.23
CA GLU A 95 -15.54 -12.10 13.23
C GLU A 95 -16.32 -11.13 14.13
N MET A 96 -15.71 -10.01 14.52
CA MET A 96 -16.37 -8.97 15.30
C MET A 96 -17.46 -8.23 14.51
N ILE A 97 -17.29 -8.04 13.19
CA ILE A 97 -18.34 -7.53 12.30
C ILE A 97 -19.49 -8.53 12.21
N ASP A 98 -19.19 -9.80 11.94
CA ASP A 98 -20.20 -10.86 11.74
C ASP A 98 -21.03 -11.11 13.00
N LYS A 99 -20.41 -10.99 14.18
CA LYS A 99 -21.09 -11.10 15.49
C LYS A 99 -21.84 -9.84 15.92
N GLY A 100 -21.75 -8.75 15.14
CA GLY A 100 -22.35 -7.46 15.51
C GLY A 100 -21.71 -6.81 16.74
N HIS A 101 -20.54 -7.28 17.19
CA HIS A 101 -19.83 -6.74 18.35
C HIS A 101 -19.24 -5.33 18.09
N LEU A 102 -19.26 -4.88 16.83
CA LEU A 102 -18.81 -3.56 16.39
C LEU A 102 -19.97 -2.60 16.11
N GLN A 103 -21.22 -3.03 16.29
CA GLN A 103 -22.35 -2.10 16.32
C GLN A 103 -22.27 -1.34 17.63
N THR A 104 -21.80 -0.10 17.55
CA THR A 104 -21.78 0.84 18.67
C THR A 104 -23.20 0.99 19.21
N GLU A 105 -23.37 0.80 20.51
CA GLU A 105 -24.46 1.47 21.25
C GLU A 105 -24.48 2.94 20.80
N GLU A 106 -25.67 3.54 20.65
CA GLU A 106 -25.80 4.95 20.28
C GLU A 106 -24.90 5.79 21.21
N VAL A 107 -23.78 6.30 20.68
CA VAL A 107 -22.81 7.06 21.47
C VAL A 107 -23.38 8.45 21.67
N GLU A 108 -23.97 8.68 22.84
CA GLU A 108 -24.35 10.03 23.25
C GLU A 108 -23.09 10.81 23.67
N TYR A 109 -22.78 11.89 22.96
CA TYR A 109 -21.65 12.77 23.29
C TYR A 109 -22.05 13.82 24.33
N ASP A 110 -21.34 13.86 25.47
CA ASP A 110 -21.40 15.00 26.40
C ASP A 110 -20.45 16.11 25.95
N GLN A 111 -21.00 17.20 25.42
CA GLN A 111 -20.23 18.34 24.92
C GLN A 111 -19.39 19.05 25.98
N ARG A 112 -19.61 18.79 27.27
CA ARG A 112 -18.73 19.29 28.35
C ARG A 112 -17.33 18.72 28.26
N HIS A 113 -17.14 17.54 27.67
CA HIS A 113 -15.83 16.98 27.41
C HIS A 113 -15.86 16.01 26.22
N THR A 114 -15.33 16.46 25.09
CA THR A 114 -15.17 15.64 23.88
C THR A 114 -13.74 15.74 23.35
N VAL A 115 -13.23 14.62 22.84
CA VAL A 115 -11.87 14.54 22.27
C VAL A 115 -11.96 14.51 20.75
N ALA A 116 -11.45 15.55 20.11
CA ALA A 116 -11.29 15.62 18.66
C ALA A 116 -9.92 15.04 18.26
N LYS A 117 -9.96 13.86 17.63
CA LYS A 117 -8.78 13.13 17.16
C LYS A 117 -8.17 13.77 15.91
N MET A 118 -7.38 14.83 16.09
CA MET A 118 -6.56 15.44 15.02
C MET A 118 -5.33 16.14 15.62
N LYS A 119 -4.19 16.06 14.91
CA LYS A 119 -2.90 16.62 15.38
C LYS A 119 -2.71 18.11 15.08
N THR A 120 -3.34 18.55 14.00
CA THR A 120 -3.37 19.92 13.49
C THR A 120 -4.81 20.22 13.09
N ILE A 121 -5.20 21.49 13.03
CA ILE A 121 -6.56 21.84 12.63
C ILE A 121 -6.72 21.55 11.13
N ASP A 122 -7.57 20.60 10.77
CA ASP A 122 -7.80 20.15 9.39
C ASP A 122 -9.29 20.20 9.01
N LEU A 123 -9.60 20.81 7.86
CA LEU A 123 -10.98 20.97 7.38
C LEU A 123 -11.69 19.63 7.13
N LYS A 124 -10.98 18.62 6.60
CA LYS A 124 -11.60 17.31 6.32
C LYS A 124 -12.01 16.64 7.62
N THR A 125 -11.17 16.73 8.63
CA THR A 125 -11.42 16.14 9.94
C THR A 125 -12.53 16.89 10.70
N LEU A 126 -12.57 18.22 10.62
CA LEU A 126 -13.66 19.01 11.20
C LEU A 126 -15.03 18.65 10.61
N ARG A 127 -15.12 18.44 9.29
CA ARG A 127 -16.35 18.00 8.60
C ARG A 127 -16.80 16.61 8.99
N LEU A 128 -15.88 15.76 9.42
CA LEU A 128 -16.18 14.39 9.81
C LEU A 128 -16.61 14.31 11.29
N LEU A 129 -16.00 15.13 12.16
CA LEU A 129 -16.31 15.20 13.59
C LEU A 129 -17.54 16.06 13.93
N SER A 130 -18.20 16.66 12.94
CA SER A 130 -19.41 17.48 13.10
C SER A 130 -20.44 17.10 12.03
N SER A 131 -21.70 17.46 12.25
CA SER A 131 -22.73 17.23 11.23
C SER A 131 -22.55 18.17 10.02
N PRO A 132 -23.01 17.77 8.82
CA PRO A 132 -22.96 18.63 7.63
C PRO A 132 -23.68 19.98 7.81
N THR A 133 -24.78 19.99 8.58
CA THR A 133 -25.55 21.20 8.89
C THR A 133 -24.78 22.11 9.84
N THR A 134 -24.24 21.57 10.94
CA THR A 134 -23.42 22.30 11.91
C THR A 134 -22.21 22.97 11.25
N PHE A 135 -21.54 22.26 10.33
CA PHE A 135 -20.41 22.81 9.60
C PHE A 135 -20.81 23.98 8.69
N ALA A 136 -21.92 23.85 7.95
CA ALA A 136 -22.42 24.91 7.07
C ALA A 136 -22.89 26.14 7.87
N ASP A 137 -23.53 25.94 9.02
CA ASP A 137 -23.98 27.01 9.91
C ASP A 137 -22.78 27.75 10.52
N ALA A 138 -21.71 27.04 10.88
CA ALA A 138 -20.47 27.66 11.34
C ALA A 138 -19.81 28.53 10.26
N GLU A 139 -19.77 28.08 9.00
CA GLU A 139 -19.27 28.88 7.88
C GLU A 139 -20.13 30.13 7.64
N LYS A 140 -21.46 30.00 7.75
CA LYS A 140 -22.40 31.13 7.60
C LYS A 140 -22.24 32.14 8.74
N TYR A 141 -22.09 31.66 9.97
CA TYR A 141 -21.85 32.49 11.14
C TYR A 141 -20.60 33.34 10.96
N LEU A 142 -19.47 32.73 10.56
CA LEU A 142 -18.18 33.42 10.40
C LEU A 142 -18.14 34.48 9.28
N ARG A 143 -19.14 34.51 8.39
CA ARG A 143 -19.28 35.59 7.37
C ARG A 143 -19.83 36.88 7.97
N THR A 144 -20.54 36.81 9.09
CA THR A 144 -21.28 37.95 9.67
C THR A 144 -20.81 38.30 11.08
N GLN A 145 -20.33 37.31 11.84
CA GLN A 145 -19.91 37.44 13.23
C GLN A 145 -18.61 36.68 13.48
N LYS A 146 -17.99 36.92 14.63
CA LYS A 146 -16.76 36.24 15.07
C LYS A 146 -16.89 35.84 16.54
N ALA A 147 -16.24 34.75 16.93
CA ALA A 147 -16.05 34.38 18.31
C ALA A 147 -15.05 35.34 18.99
N SER A 148 -15.28 35.66 20.26
CA SER A 148 -14.38 36.46 21.08
C SER A 148 -13.36 35.56 21.75
N ILE A 149 -12.08 35.66 21.38
CA ILE A 149 -11.00 34.88 22.00
C ILE A 149 -10.55 35.61 23.28
N GLU A 150 -10.76 34.99 24.44
CA GLU A 150 -10.44 35.57 25.75
C GLU A 150 -9.00 35.25 26.18
N GLN A 151 -8.55 34.02 25.94
CA GLN A 151 -7.23 33.53 26.33
C GLN A 151 -6.71 32.57 25.26
N ALA A 152 -5.46 32.73 24.83
CA ALA A 152 -4.81 31.87 23.85
C ALA A 152 -3.32 31.70 24.20
N GLU A 153 -3.03 30.80 25.14
CA GLU A 153 -1.68 30.52 25.63
C GLU A 153 -1.55 29.07 26.08
N ASN A 154 -0.32 28.55 26.14
CA ASN A 154 -0.01 27.20 26.63
C ASN A 154 -0.82 26.10 25.93
N GLU A 155 -0.91 26.16 24.59
CA GLU A 155 -1.69 25.21 23.77
C GLU A 155 -3.18 25.13 24.16
N THR A 156 -3.71 26.18 24.78
CA THR A 156 -5.09 26.28 25.26
C THR A 156 -5.74 27.56 24.74
N VAL A 157 -6.95 27.45 24.20
CA VAL A 157 -7.77 28.56 23.74
C VAL A 157 -9.09 28.56 24.50
N LYS A 158 -9.45 29.71 25.08
CA LYS A 158 -10.77 30.01 25.62
C LYS A 158 -11.43 31.07 24.76
N ALA A 159 -12.63 30.77 24.29
CA ALA A 159 -13.40 31.68 23.47
C ALA A 159 -14.86 31.72 23.92
N SER A 160 -15.51 32.86 23.67
CA SER A 160 -16.93 33.07 23.90
C SER A 160 -17.64 33.29 22.57
N VAL A 161 -18.66 32.48 22.30
CA VAL A 161 -19.43 32.48 21.05
C VAL A 161 -20.88 32.90 21.35
N PRO A 162 -21.33 34.09 20.90
CA PRO A 162 -22.72 34.49 21.01
C PRO A 162 -23.58 33.76 19.97
N LEU A 163 -24.54 32.95 20.40
CA LEU A 163 -25.52 32.26 19.55
C LEU A 163 -26.92 32.42 20.17
N ASP A 164 -27.90 32.79 19.35
CA ASP A 164 -29.32 32.86 19.73
C ASP A 164 -29.62 33.60 21.06
N GLY A 165 -28.86 34.67 21.34
CA GLY A 165 -29.00 35.48 22.56
C GLY A 165 -28.34 34.90 23.82
N GLN A 166 -27.66 33.75 23.71
CA GLN A 166 -26.83 33.16 24.76
C GLN A 166 -25.34 33.21 24.38
N VAL A 167 -24.46 33.26 25.37
CA VAL A 167 -23.00 33.25 25.15
C VAL A 167 -22.44 31.91 25.61
N TYR A 168 -21.97 31.11 24.66
CA TYR A 168 -21.37 29.82 24.93
C TYR A 168 -19.87 29.95 25.12
N LYS A 169 -19.36 29.45 26.25
CA LYS A 169 -17.93 29.36 26.49
C LYS A 169 -17.40 28.08 25.87
N VAL A 170 -16.32 28.22 25.12
CA VAL A 170 -15.63 27.13 24.43
C VAL A 170 -14.20 27.08 24.92
N LEU A 171 -13.78 25.92 25.39
CA LEU A 171 -12.39 25.62 25.74
C LEU A 171 -11.87 24.58 24.75
N ILE A 172 -10.72 24.86 24.15
CA ILE A 172 -9.99 23.92 23.27
C ILE A 172 -8.57 23.83 23.79
N ARG A 173 -8.09 22.62 24.07
CA ARG A 173 -6.74 22.36 24.57
C ARG A 173 -6.09 21.22 23.80
N LYS A 174 -4.82 21.36 23.43
CA LYS A 174 -4.04 20.26 22.88
C LYS A 174 -3.55 19.36 24.03
N ASN A 175 -3.84 18.06 23.96
CA ASN A 175 -3.49 17.09 24.99
C ASN A 175 -2.11 16.45 24.74
N GLU A 176 -1.65 15.59 25.66
CA GLU A 176 -0.33 14.96 25.58
C GLU A 176 -0.18 14.04 24.35
N GLU A 177 -1.29 13.43 23.89
CA GLU A 177 -1.35 12.62 22.68
C GLU A 177 -1.39 13.45 21.39
N ARG A 178 -1.35 14.78 21.51
CA ARG A 178 -1.48 15.79 20.44
C ARG A 178 -2.87 15.89 19.81
N ASN A 179 -3.90 15.31 20.43
CA ASN A 179 -5.29 15.51 20.04
C ASN A 179 -5.88 16.76 20.73
N PHE A 180 -7.09 17.17 20.35
CA PHE A 180 -7.75 18.34 20.93
C PHE A 180 -8.86 17.93 21.90
N ASP A 181 -8.70 18.27 23.18
CA ASP A 181 -9.76 18.20 24.16
C ASP A 181 -10.61 19.46 24.04
N THR A 182 -11.93 19.28 23.96
CA THR A 182 -12.88 20.37 23.70
C THR A 182 -14.03 20.33 24.70
N SER A 183 -14.47 21.51 25.14
CA SER A 183 -15.53 21.65 26.15
C SER A 183 -16.44 22.82 25.81
N CYS A 184 -17.75 22.59 25.88
CA CYS A 184 -18.78 23.60 25.70
C CYS A 184 -20.09 23.15 26.38
N ASP A 185 -20.92 24.11 26.80
CA ASP A 185 -22.24 23.85 27.41
C ASP A 185 -23.38 23.70 26.38
N TYR A 186 -23.08 23.73 25.08
CA TYR A 186 -24.05 23.54 24.00
C TYR A 186 -24.47 22.07 23.90
N GLN A 187 -25.75 21.77 23.72
CA GLN A 187 -26.25 20.39 23.62
C GLN A 187 -26.14 19.87 22.17
N ASP A 188 -25.36 18.82 21.99
CA ASP A 188 -25.27 18.05 20.75
C ASP A 188 -24.84 16.63 21.13
N THR A 189 -25.77 15.67 21.09
CA THR A 189 -25.52 14.29 21.52
C THR A 189 -25.04 13.40 20.38
N GLU A 190 -25.19 13.84 19.13
CA GLU A 190 -24.94 13.00 17.95
C GLU A 190 -23.49 13.10 17.45
N HIS A 191 -22.82 14.23 17.68
CA HIS A 191 -21.49 14.49 17.11
C HIS A 191 -20.46 14.98 18.14
N PRO A 192 -19.17 14.61 18.01
CA PRO A 192 -18.10 15.08 18.90
C PRO A 192 -17.92 16.60 18.95
N LEU A 193 -18.22 17.33 17.86
CA LEU A 193 -18.05 18.77 17.76
C LEU A 193 -19.39 19.47 17.51
N CYS A 194 -19.91 20.14 18.54
CA CYS A 194 -21.04 21.05 18.42
C CYS A 194 -20.71 22.37 17.71
N LEU A 195 -21.75 23.11 17.34
CA LEU A 195 -21.68 24.38 16.58
C LEU A 195 -20.68 25.41 17.14
N PRO A 196 -20.69 25.78 18.44
CA PRO A 196 -19.71 26.72 18.98
C PRO A 196 -18.26 26.26 18.82
N LYS A 197 -17.99 24.96 18.99
CA LYS A 197 -16.65 24.38 18.87
C LYS A 197 -16.16 24.50 17.43
N VAL A 198 -17.00 24.16 16.46
CA VAL A 198 -16.67 24.25 15.02
C VAL A 198 -16.41 25.70 14.60
N ILE A 199 -17.20 26.66 15.09
CA ILE A 199 -16.99 28.10 14.84
C ILE A 199 -15.60 28.53 15.30
N VAL A 200 -15.19 28.16 16.51
CA VAL A 200 -13.87 28.54 17.05
C VAL A 200 -12.76 27.87 16.25
N PHE A 201 -12.85 26.57 15.93
CA PHE A 201 -11.85 25.88 15.12
C PHE A 201 -11.68 26.52 13.73
N LEU A 202 -12.79 26.80 13.03
CA LEU A 202 -12.75 27.43 11.70
C LEU A 202 -12.19 28.85 11.77
N GLN A 203 -12.53 29.63 12.80
CA GLN A 203 -11.97 30.97 12.99
C GLN A 203 -10.45 30.93 13.22
N LEU A 204 -9.97 30.03 14.08
CA LEU A 204 -8.54 29.86 14.35
C LEU A 204 -7.80 29.40 13.09
N LEU A 205 -8.39 28.48 12.33
CA LEU A 205 -7.82 28.00 11.07
C LEU A 205 -7.70 29.12 10.05
N ASN A 206 -8.76 29.92 9.86
CA ASN A 206 -8.78 31.00 8.87
C ASN A 206 -7.85 32.16 9.23
N ASN A 207 -7.69 32.48 10.52
CA ASN A 207 -6.88 33.61 10.96
C ASN A 207 -5.40 33.26 11.15
N HIS A 208 -5.09 32.06 11.63
CA HIS A 208 -3.75 31.68 12.10
C HIS A 208 -3.19 30.40 11.47
N GLY A 209 -4.00 29.64 10.73
CA GLY A 209 -3.58 28.41 10.06
C GLY A 209 -3.60 27.16 10.94
N ALA A 210 -3.28 26.02 10.31
CA ALA A 210 -3.47 24.68 10.89
C ALA A 210 -2.63 24.39 12.15
N ASN A 211 -1.49 25.07 12.30
CA ASN A 211 -0.50 24.85 13.37
C ASN A 211 -0.59 25.90 14.49
N TYR A 212 -1.71 26.62 14.60
CA TYR A 212 -1.84 27.73 15.56
C TYR A 212 -1.54 27.31 17.01
N PHE A 213 -2.03 26.15 17.45
CA PHE A 213 -1.79 25.67 18.82
C PHE A 213 -0.32 25.39 19.12
N ASP A 214 0.47 24.97 18.13
CA ASP A 214 1.91 24.78 18.28
C ASP A 214 2.64 26.14 18.41
N SER A 215 2.09 27.21 17.82
CA SER A 215 2.67 28.57 17.90
C SER A 215 2.49 29.22 19.28
N ILE A 216 1.44 28.85 20.03
CA ILE A 216 1.17 29.34 21.39
C ILE A 216 1.66 28.36 22.48
N ARG A 217 2.52 27.41 22.10
CA ARG A 217 3.09 26.41 23.01
C ARG A 217 4.08 27.05 23.97
N ASN A 218 3.98 26.67 25.24
CA ASN A 218 4.93 27.10 26.25
C ASN A 218 6.24 26.32 26.11
N TRP A 219 7.31 27.04 25.77
CA TRP A 219 8.65 26.48 25.63
C TRP A 219 9.53 26.72 26.86
N ASP A 220 9.01 27.29 27.95
CA ASP A 220 9.81 27.75 29.09
C ASP A 220 10.58 26.61 29.75
N LYS A 221 9.97 25.42 29.86
CA LYS A 221 10.65 24.21 30.36
C LYS A 221 11.83 23.81 29.48
N GLU A 222 11.66 23.85 28.17
CA GLU A 222 12.70 23.43 27.22
C GLU A 222 13.81 24.48 27.09
N LYS A 223 13.44 25.76 27.13
CA LYS A 223 14.38 26.89 27.20
C LYS A 223 15.19 26.85 28.49
N ASN A 224 14.56 26.61 29.64
CA ASN A 224 15.28 26.41 30.92
C ASN A 224 16.24 25.23 30.83
N LYS A 225 15.82 24.08 30.28
CA LYS A 225 16.70 22.93 30.11
C LYS A 225 17.91 23.20 29.19
N LEU A 226 17.74 24.02 28.16
CA LEU A 226 18.84 24.44 27.29
C LEU A 226 19.81 25.40 28.02
N LEU A 227 19.28 26.30 28.85
CA LEU A 227 20.07 27.23 29.66
C LEU A 227 20.77 26.54 30.84
N GLU A 228 20.17 25.50 31.43
CA GLU A 228 20.73 24.68 32.51
C GLU A 228 22.07 24.04 32.11
N ALA A 229 22.24 23.67 30.84
CA ALA A 229 23.51 23.15 30.32
C ALA A 229 24.68 24.15 30.46
N TYR A 230 24.35 25.43 30.62
CA TYR A 230 25.28 26.53 30.82
C TYR A 230 25.18 27.15 32.23
N GLY A 231 24.35 26.60 33.11
CA GLY A 231 24.14 27.10 34.48
C GLY A 231 23.26 28.35 34.59
N TYR A 232 22.40 28.60 33.59
CA TYR A 232 21.47 29.74 33.57
C TYR A 232 20.01 29.28 33.59
N SER A 233 19.12 30.21 33.91
CA SER A 233 17.66 30.06 33.91
C SER A 233 16.99 31.24 33.19
N LEU A 234 15.71 31.10 32.83
CA LEU A 234 14.91 32.20 32.27
C LEU A 234 14.70 33.38 33.25
N SER A 235 15.01 33.19 34.54
CA SER A 235 15.01 34.26 35.54
C SER A 235 16.30 35.09 35.59
N ASP A 236 17.36 34.68 34.88
CA ASP A 236 18.64 35.37 34.87
C ASP A 236 18.75 36.43 33.76
N ASP A 237 19.74 37.32 33.84
CA ASP A 237 20.01 38.28 32.75
C ASP A 237 20.73 37.58 31.58
N LEU A 238 19.95 37.29 30.54
CA LEU A 238 20.37 36.59 29.31
C LEU A 238 20.82 37.56 28.20
N LYS A 239 20.72 38.88 28.41
CA LYS A 239 20.96 39.89 27.37
C LYS A 239 22.42 39.88 26.92
N GLY A 240 22.65 39.61 25.63
CA GLY A 240 24.00 39.54 25.03
C GLY A 240 24.76 38.24 25.29
N LYS A 241 24.20 37.30 26.07
CA LYS A 241 24.81 36.01 26.40
C LYS A 241 24.26 34.87 25.56
N PHE A 242 22.95 34.84 25.38
CA PHE A 242 22.26 33.80 24.62
C PHE A 242 21.16 34.38 23.73
N GLU A 243 20.89 33.71 22.62
CA GLU A 243 19.81 34.02 21.69
C GLU A 243 19.04 32.73 21.37
N PHE A 244 17.71 32.78 21.45
CA PHE A 244 16.86 31.65 21.06
C PHE A 244 16.47 31.75 19.59
N VAL A 245 16.87 30.76 18.79
CA VAL A 245 16.50 30.62 17.39
C VAL A 245 15.57 29.41 17.24
N TYR A 246 14.48 29.54 16.51
CA TYR A 246 13.56 28.42 16.27
C TYR A 246 13.93 27.72 14.97
N LYS A 247 14.28 26.43 15.05
CA LYS A 247 14.54 25.57 13.88
C LYS A 247 13.59 24.38 13.93
N ASP A 248 12.83 24.17 12.86
CA ASP A 248 11.81 23.11 12.76
C ASP A 248 10.77 23.14 13.91
N GLY A 249 10.41 24.34 14.37
CA GLY A 249 9.43 24.53 15.45
C GLY A 249 9.93 24.18 16.86
N LYS A 250 11.23 23.87 17.03
CA LYS A 250 11.86 23.64 18.34
C LYS A 250 12.80 24.81 18.70
N PRO A 251 12.84 25.25 19.97
CA PRO A 251 13.76 26.28 20.42
C PRO A 251 15.19 25.74 20.43
N PHE A 252 16.12 26.47 19.82
CA PHE A 252 17.55 26.22 19.83
C PHE A 252 18.29 27.38 20.48
N LEU A 253 19.19 27.09 21.41
CA LEU A 253 19.95 28.11 22.13
C LEU A 253 21.28 28.38 21.41
N ARG A 254 21.45 29.59 20.87
CA ARG A 254 22.71 30.08 20.33
C ARG A 254 23.45 30.86 21.41
N VAL A 255 24.70 30.50 21.66
CA VAL A 255 25.57 31.22 22.61
C VAL A 255 26.22 32.38 21.86
N LEU A 256 26.03 33.61 22.36
CA LEU A 256 26.62 34.83 21.78
C LEU A 256 27.94 35.18 22.46
N ASP A 257 28.06 34.91 23.76
CA ASP A 257 29.28 35.15 24.52
C ASP A 257 30.23 33.94 24.48
N ILE A 258 31.38 34.13 23.84
CA ILE A 258 32.43 33.13 23.62
C ILE A 258 33.06 32.67 24.95
N SER A 259 32.87 33.44 26.04
CA SER A 259 33.42 33.17 27.37
C SER A 259 32.61 32.13 28.15
N ILE A 260 31.36 31.86 27.74
CA ILE A 260 30.46 30.96 28.44
C ILE A 260 30.74 29.50 28.05
N LYS A 261 31.20 28.70 29.02
CA LYS A 261 31.47 27.27 28.86
C LYS A 261 30.36 26.45 29.48
N ARG A 262 30.03 25.30 28.86
CA ARG A 262 29.02 24.37 29.37
C ARG A 262 29.43 23.83 30.74
N VAL A 263 28.47 23.78 31.66
CA VAL A 263 28.69 23.37 33.07
C VAL A 263 28.60 21.85 33.24
N ALA A 264 27.93 21.15 32.30
CA ALA A 264 27.80 19.69 32.33
C ALA A 264 28.21 19.04 30.99
N PRO A 265 29.03 17.97 31.00
CA PRO A 265 29.26 17.16 29.82
C PRO A 265 28.06 16.22 29.60
N VAL A 266 27.43 16.31 28.44
CA VAL A 266 26.55 15.25 27.95
C VAL A 266 27.44 14.05 27.60
N ALA A 267 27.15 12.89 28.18
CA ALA A 267 27.76 11.63 27.78
C ALA A 267 27.63 11.46 26.27
N ALA A 268 28.76 11.54 25.56
CA ALA A 268 28.81 11.25 24.14
C ALA A 268 28.48 9.75 23.94
N PRO A 269 27.72 9.38 22.89
CA PRO A 269 27.67 7.99 22.48
C PRO A 269 29.09 7.56 22.11
N VAL A 270 29.56 6.52 22.79
CA VAL A 270 30.91 5.96 22.63
C VAL A 270 31.07 5.49 21.19
N LYS A 271 31.84 6.23 20.38
CA LYS A 271 32.48 5.66 19.20
C LYS A 271 33.55 4.68 19.69
N PRO A 272 33.58 3.42 19.24
CA PRO A 272 34.67 2.52 19.60
C PRO A 272 35.97 3.06 19.00
N VAL A 273 36.93 3.35 19.87
CA VAL A 273 38.30 3.68 19.52
C VAL A 273 39.05 2.37 19.34
N LEU A 274 39.62 2.17 18.15
CA LEU A 274 40.55 1.09 17.84
C LEU A 274 41.78 1.22 18.75
N ILE A 275 42.01 0.20 19.57
CA ILE A 275 43.23 0.04 20.36
C ILE A 275 44.26 -0.64 19.45
N PRO A 276 45.46 -0.08 19.24
CA PRO A 276 46.54 -0.77 18.55
C PRO A 276 47.05 -1.88 19.46
N GLN A 277 46.76 -3.14 19.13
CA GLN A 277 47.37 -4.29 19.79
C GLN A 277 48.70 -4.62 19.12
N LYS A 278 49.70 -4.68 19.99
CA LYS A 278 51.10 -5.01 19.79
C LYS A 278 51.26 -6.40 19.19
N GLU A 279 52.16 -6.49 18.21
CA GLU A 279 52.57 -7.71 17.50
C GLU A 279 52.79 -8.90 18.44
N LYS A 280 52.12 -10.00 18.11
CA LYS A 280 52.57 -11.36 18.42
C LYS A 280 52.49 -12.15 17.12
N GLU A 281 53.67 -12.50 16.60
CA GLU A 281 53.83 -13.59 15.63
C GLU A 281 53.15 -14.84 16.17
N ILE A 282 52.08 -15.27 15.50
CA ILE A 282 51.57 -16.64 15.58
C ILE A 282 51.12 -17.00 14.16
N VAL A 283 51.98 -17.78 13.51
CA VAL A 283 51.79 -18.73 12.39
C VAL A 283 50.39 -18.75 11.76
N GLU A 284 50.33 -18.35 10.48
CA GLU A 284 49.22 -18.58 9.56
C GLU A 284 48.80 -20.06 9.53
N PRO A 285 47.51 -20.36 9.71
CA PRO A 285 46.79 -21.18 8.77
C PRO A 285 46.20 -20.28 7.68
N GLU A 286 46.46 -20.62 6.42
CA GLU A 286 45.81 -20.03 5.25
C GLU A 286 44.29 -20.00 5.47
N VAL A 287 43.76 -18.80 5.74
CA VAL A 287 42.35 -18.52 5.58
C VAL A 287 42.19 -18.27 4.09
N ILE A 288 41.62 -19.24 3.40
CA ILE A 288 40.99 -19.03 2.10
C ILE A 288 39.99 -17.90 2.34
N GLU A 289 40.28 -16.72 1.78
CA GLU A 289 39.29 -15.66 1.63
C GLU A 289 38.15 -16.28 0.82
N ASP A 290 37.04 -16.61 1.48
CA ASP A 290 35.76 -16.73 0.79
C ASP A 290 35.49 -15.35 0.21
N GLU A 291 35.93 -15.16 -1.03
CA GLU A 291 35.47 -14.10 -1.90
C GLU A 291 33.95 -14.08 -1.77
N THR A 292 33.38 -12.98 -1.28
CA THR A 292 31.96 -12.72 -1.48
C THR A 292 31.68 -12.94 -2.97
N PRO A 293 30.87 -13.93 -3.37
CA PRO A 293 30.71 -14.25 -4.77
C PRO A 293 30.08 -13.02 -5.42
N LYS A 294 30.86 -12.34 -6.27
CA LYS A 294 30.27 -11.35 -7.17
C LYS A 294 29.20 -12.08 -7.96
N PRO A 295 28.01 -11.47 -8.18
CA PRO A 295 26.93 -12.13 -8.90
C PRO A 295 27.43 -12.46 -10.30
N SER A 296 27.74 -13.73 -10.54
CA SER A 296 28.21 -14.23 -11.84
C SER A 296 27.07 -14.76 -12.69
N GLN A 297 25.94 -15.08 -12.06
CA GLN A 297 24.77 -15.67 -12.71
C GLN A 297 23.63 -14.66 -12.82
N ARG A 298 22.87 -14.77 -13.91
CA ARG A 298 21.70 -13.95 -14.19
C ARG A 298 20.46 -14.83 -14.25
N LEU A 299 19.34 -14.28 -13.81
CA LEU A 299 18.02 -14.89 -13.96
C LEU A 299 17.35 -14.34 -15.22
N GLY A 300 16.81 -15.24 -16.04
CA GLY A 300 15.95 -14.90 -17.18
C GLY A 300 14.54 -15.44 -16.99
N VAL A 301 13.59 -14.78 -17.64
CA VAL A 301 12.16 -15.11 -17.65
C VAL A 301 11.80 -15.59 -19.05
N VAL A 302 11.22 -16.79 -19.16
CA VAL A 302 10.78 -17.36 -20.44
C VAL A 302 9.26 -17.43 -20.48
N PHE A 303 8.65 -16.75 -21.46
CA PHE A 303 7.25 -16.96 -21.83
C PHE A 303 7.14 -18.15 -22.77
N ASN A 304 6.51 -19.22 -22.29
CA ASN A 304 6.40 -20.48 -23.02
C ASN A 304 4.97 -20.66 -23.54
N PHE A 305 4.80 -20.64 -24.86
CA PHE A 305 3.51 -20.66 -25.55
C PHE A 305 3.05 -22.06 -25.96
N ASN A 306 3.65 -23.13 -25.42
CA ASN A 306 3.24 -24.51 -25.71
C ASN A 306 1.96 -24.95 -24.99
N LYS A 307 1.46 -24.15 -24.03
CA LYS A 307 0.28 -24.50 -23.24
C LYS A 307 -0.99 -24.30 -24.08
N LYS A 308 -1.77 -25.37 -24.27
CA LYS A 308 -3.02 -25.34 -25.06
C LYS A 308 -4.23 -24.83 -24.29
N THR A 309 -4.20 -24.90 -22.96
CA THR A 309 -5.28 -24.43 -22.10
C THR A 309 -5.06 -22.99 -21.68
N TYR A 310 -6.14 -22.25 -21.40
CA TYR A 310 -6.07 -20.88 -20.89
C TYR A 310 -5.13 -20.80 -19.66
N PRO A 311 -4.21 -19.82 -19.56
CA PRO A 311 -4.10 -18.59 -20.34
C PRO A 311 -3.26 -18.72 -21.63
N TYR A 312 -3.00 -19.94 -22.11
CA TYR A 312 -2.22 -20.27 -23.32
C TYR A 312 -0.71 -20.01 -23.24
N PHE A 313 -0.19 -19.83 -22.02
CA PHE A 313 1.25 -19.76 -21.78
C PHE A 313 1.60 -20.23 -20.36
N THR A 314 2.88 -20.54 -20.15
CA THR A 314 3.51 -20.67 -18.84
C THR A 314 4.70 -19.75 -18.73
N ILE A 315 5.09 -19.40 -17.50
CA ILE A 315 6.30 -18.62 -17.26
C ILE A 315 7.33 -19.52 -16.57
N ASP A 316 8.47 -19.67 -17.21
CA ASP A 316 9.58 -20.48 -16.74
C ASP A 316 10.76 -19.58 -16.34
N ALA A 317 11.47 -19.96 -15.28
CA ALA A 317 12.73 -19.33 -14.90
C ALA A 317 13.90 -20.02 -15.61
N VAL A 318 14.90 -19.25 -16.02
CA VAL A 318 16.19 -19.76 -16.49
C VAL A 318 17.35 -19.11 -15.75
N ILE A 319 18.37 -19.88 -15.42
CA ILE A 319 19.61 -19.38 -14.83
C ILE A 319 20.76 -19.72 -15.76
N GLY A 320 21.66 -18.77 -15.95
CA GLY A 320 22.88 -18.97 -16.72
C GLY A 320 23.88 -17.85 -16.51
N ASP A 321 25.09 -18.07 -17.01
CA ASP A 321 26.15 -17.06 -16.99
C ASP A 321 25.86 -15.99 -18.04
N SER A 322 25.98 -14.72 -17.66
CA SER A 322 25.76 -13.58 -18.56
C SER A 322 26.75 -13.58 -19.71
N ASN A 323 26.30 -13.23 -20.92
CA ASN A 323 27.21 -12.93 -22.03
C ASN A 323 27.92 -11.57 -21.85
N GLU A 324 28.96 -11.33 -22.66
CA GLU A 324 29.78 -10.11 -22.61
C GLU A 324 28.96 -8.82 -22.85
N ALA A 325 27.84 -8.91 -23.58
CA ALA A 325 26.93 -7.81 -23.87
C ALA A 325 25.83 -7.61 -22.81
N ALA A 326 25.76 -8.48 -21.80
CA ALA A 326 24.75 -8.51 -20.73
C ALA A 326 23.27 -8.58 -21.20
N ASP A 327 23.04 -8.97 -22.46
CA ASP A 327 21.72 -9.07 -23.12
C ASP A 327 21.28 -10.53 -23.34
N GLY A 328 22.08 -11.50 -22.91
CA GLY A 328 21.80 -12.93 -23.06
C GLY A 328 22.72 -13.83 -22.23
N PHE A 329 22.67 -15.13 -22.50
CA PHE A 329 23.51 -16.11 -21.81
C PHE A 329 24.74 -16.50 -22.65
N ALA A 330 25.92 -16.55 -22.02
CA ALA A 330 27.17 -16.97 -22.67
C ALA A 330 27.22 -18.48 -22.98
N GLY A 331 26.34 -19.27 -22.35
CA GLY A 331 26.33 -20.73 -22.40
C GLY A 331 24.92 -21.34 -22.37
N LYS A 332 24.82 -22.60 -21.95
CA LYS A 332 23.52 -23.26 -21.78
C LYS A 332 22.78 -22.66 -20.59
N ALA A 333 21.57 -22.18 -20.85
CA ALA A 333 20.65 -21.76 -19.82
C ALA A 333 19.96 -22.99 -19.20
N GLU A 334 20.03 -23.13 -17.89
CA GLU A 334 19.36 -24.19 -17.14
C GLU A 334 17.98 -23.72 -16.70
N LYS A 335 17.00 -24.62 -16.73
CA LYS A 335 15.65 -24.38 -16.19
C LYS A 335 15.58 -24.95 -14.77
N PRO A 336 15.83 -24.16 -13.71
CA PRO A 336 15.74 -24.64 -12.35
C PRO A 336 14.28 -24.92 -11.97
N ASP A 337 14.09 -25.92 -11.10
CA ASP A 337 12.79 -26.14 -10.46
C ASP A 337 12.58 -25.12 -9.33
N ILE A 338 11.94 -24.00 -9.68
CA ILE A 338 11.65 -22.90 -8.76
C ILE A 338 10.64 -23.24 -7.65
N SER A 339 10.01 -24.43 -7.69
CA SER A 339 9.20 -24.93 -6.56
C SER A 339 10.06 -25.41 -5.38
N ARG A 340 11.34 -25.69 -5.62
CA ARG A 340 12.30 -26.15 -4.62
C ARG A 340 13.22 -25.01 -4.17
N TYR A 341 14.03 -25.31 -3.17
CA TYR A 341 15.11 -24.42 -2.76
C TYR A 341 16.09 -24.22 -3.92
N ILE A 342 16.42 -22.97 -4.20
CA ILE A 342 17.44 -22.55 -5.16
C ILE A 342 18.43 -21.71 -4.38
N ASP A 343 19.71 -22.00 -4.56
CA ASP A 343 20.78 -21.18 -4.03
C ASP A 343 20.79 -19.83 -4.76
N THR A 344 20.56 -18.76 -4.00
CA THR A 344 20.48 -17.39 -4.52
C THR A 344 21.73 -16.57 -4.25
N ASP A 345 22.77 -17.15 -3.66
CA ASP A 345 23.96 -16.41 -3.23
C ASP A 345 24.73 -15.81 -4.43
N LYS A 346 24.57 -16.39 -5.61
CA LYS A 346 25.18 -15.95 -6.88
C LYS A 346 24.29 -15.03 -7.72
N LEU A 347 23.07 -14.75 -7.27
CA LEU A 347 22.10 -13.90 -7.97
C LEU A 347 22.10 -12.47 -7.40
N SER A 348 21.81 -11.49 -8.25
CA SER A 348 21.62 -10.11 -7.81
C SER A 348 20.34 -9.97 -6.96
N GLU A 349 20.24 -8.88 -6.19
CA GLU A 349 19.03 -8.60 -5.39
C GLU A 349 17.79 -8.41 -6.27
N ASP A 350 17.93 -7.86 -7.48
CA ASP A 350 16.83 -7.71 -8.45
C ASP A 350 16.38 -9.09 -8.95
N ASP A 351 17.33 -9.98 -9.29
CA ASP A 351 17.03 -11.35 -9.70
C ASP A 351 16.31 -12.15 -8.59
N LYS A 352 16.66 -11.91 -7.31
CA LYS A 352 15.96 -12.51 -6.16
C LYS A 352 14.51 -12.04 -6.05
N GLN A 353 14.24 -10.76 -6.34
CA GLN A 353 12.88 -10.23 -6.38
C GLN A 353 12.08 -10.84 -7.51
N VAL A 354 12.66 -10.93 -8.72
CA VAL A 354 12.05 -11.60 -9.88
C VAL A 354 11.75 -13.05 -9.56
N LEU A 355 12.70 -13.79 -8.99
CA LEU A 355 12.49 -15.20 -8.59
C LEU A 355 11.30 -15.37 -7.64
N THR A 356 11.14 -14.44 -6.69
CA THR A 356 10.01 -14.44 -5.76
C THR A 356 8.67 -14.20 -6.47
N LEU A 357 8.65 -13.35 -7.51
CA LEU A 357 7.47 -13.15 -8.36
C LEU A 357 7.18 -14.37 -9.22
N LEU A 358 8.20 -14.99 -9.83
CA LEU A 358 8.06 -16.19 -10.67
C LEU A 358 7.47 -17.37 -9.90
N ARG A 359 7.83 -17.56 -8.62
CA ARG A 359 7.21 -18.58 -7.76
C ARG A 359 5.70 -18.41 -7.64
N LYS A 360 5.19 -17.17 -7.59
CA LYS A 360 3.75 -16.88 -7.54
C LYS A 360 3.04 -17.08 -8.89
N LEU A 361 3.78 -17.13 -10.00
CA LEU A 361 3.28 -17.33 -11.36
C LEU A 361 3.29 -18.81 -11.78
N GLN A 362 3.68 -19.72 -10.89
CA GLN A 362 3.61 -21.15 -11.13
C GLN A 362 2.16 -21.66 -11.20
N GLU A 363 1.93 -22.67 -12.02
CA GLU A 363 0.63 -23.31 -12.21
C GLU A 363 0.04 -23.85 -10.90
N THR A 364 0.88 -24.35 -10.00
CA THR A 364 0.47 -24.81 -8.67
C THR A 364 -0.18 -23.70 -7.85
N GLU A 365 0.41 -22.50 -7.82
CA GLU A 365 -0.11 -21.35 -7.08
C GLU A 365 -1.35 -20.76 -7.75
N ILE A 366 -1.39 -20.73 -9.08
CA ILE A 366 -2.57 -20.33 -9.86
C ILE A 366 -3.75 -21.26 -9.55
N ASN A 367 -3.54 -22.57 -9.59
CA ASN A 367 -4.59 -23.56 -9.30
C ASN A 367 -5.09 -23.47 -7.85
N LYS A 368 -4.21 -23.23 -6.89
CA LYS A 368 -4.61 -22.98 -5.49
C LYS A 368 -5.45 -21.72 -5.34
N TYR A 369 -5.14 -20.66 -6.09
CA TYR A 369 -5.93 -19.44 -6.06
C TYR A 369 -7.33 -19.69 -6.64
N ILE A 370 -7.41 -20.36 -7.80
CA ILE A 370 -8.69 -20.69 -8.43
C ILE A 370 -9.53 -21.60 -7.53
N SER A 371 -8.95 -22.68 -6.97
CA SER A 371 -9.69 -23.62 -6.13
C SER A 371 -10.27 -23.01 -4.86
N ARG A 372 -9.71 -21.88 -4.38
CA ARG A 372 -10.20 -21.16 -3.19
C ARG A 372 -11.25 -20.10 -3.51
N ASN A 373 -11.15 -19.47 -4.68
CA ASN A 373 -12.01 -18.34 -5.06
C ASN A 373 -13.13 -18.75 -6.03
N SER A 374 -13.05 -19.94 -6.62
CA SER A 374 -14.06 -20.49 -7.51
C SER A 374 -15.25 -21.05 -6.71
N PRO A 375 -16.49 -20.95 -7.24
CA PRO A 375 -17.66 -21.65 -6.68
C PRO A 375 -17.50 -23.17 -6.64
N PHE A 376 -16.52 -23.73 -7.37
CA PHE A 376 -16.18 -25.16 -7.40
C PHE A 376 -15.10 -25.54 -6.37
N SER A 377 -15.02 -24.83 -5.26
CA SER A 377 -14.03 -25.08 -4.21
C SER A 377 -14.06 -26.52 -3.71
N GLY A 378 -12.91 -27.19 -3.71
CA GLY A 378 -12.75 -28.58 -3.26
C GLY A 378 -12.90 -29.65 -4.35
N ILE A 379 -13.41 -29.31 -5.54
CA ILE A 379 -13.45 -30.23 -6.69
C ILE A 379 -12.55 -29.81 -7.85
N TRP A 380 -12.02 -28.58 -7.88
CA TRP A 380 -11.15 -28.06 -8.94
C TRP A 380 -10.02 -29.03 -9.35
N GLU A 381 -9.30 -29.60 -8.38
CA GLU A 381 -8.21 -30.57 -8.65
C GLU A 381 -8.70 -31.91 -9.22
N ASN A 382 -9.99 -32.22 -9.05
CA ASN A 382 -10.66 -33.43 -9.52
C ASN A 382 -11.49 -33.20 -10.81
N ILE A 383 -11.67 -31.95 -11.25
CA ILE A 383 -12.27 -31.67 -12.54
C ILE A 383 -11.21 -32.05 -13.58
N ILE A 384 -11.39 -33.22 -14.20
CA ILE A 384 -10.61 -33.61 -15.37
C ILE A 384 -11.03 -32.66 -16.48
N HIS A 385 -10.32 -31.53 -16.59
CA HIS A 385 -10.38 -30.70 -17.78
C HIS A 385 -9.84 -31.56 -18.92
N GLN A 386 -10.73 -32.03 -19.80
CA GLN A 386 -10.29 -32.55 -21.08
C GLN A 386 -9.56 -31.40 -21.78
N GLU A 387 -8.42 -31.68 -22.41
CA GLU A 387 -7.54 -30.65 -22.99
C GLU A 387 -8.25 -29.73 -24.01
N ASP A 388 -9.44 -30.13 -24.48
CA ASP A 388 -10.26 -29.42 -25.46
C ASP A 388 -11.45 -28.63 -24.86
N ASP A 389 -11.74 -28.75 -23.55
CA ASP A 389 -12.84 -28.02 -22.90
C ASP A 389 -12.40 -26.62 -22.46
N ASP A 390 -13.04 -25.59 -23.01
CA ASP A 390 -12.77 -24.20 -22.66
C ASP A 390 -13.18 -23.91 -21.20
N LEU A 391 -12.36 -23.13 -20.49
CA LEU A 391 -12.64 -22.80 -19.09
C LEU A 391 -13.90 -21.90 -18.99
N PRO A 392 -14.74 -22.08 -17.96
CA PRO A 392 -15.86 -21.17 -17.70
C PRO A 392 -15.39 -19.72 -17.57
N GLY A 393 -16.18 -18.76 -18.06
CA GLY A 393 -15.84 -17.32 -18.05
C GLY A 393 -15.43 -16.81 -16.66
N GLU A 394 -16.18 -17.17 -15.62
CA GLU A 394 -15.85 -16.80 -14.22
C GLU A 394 -14.48 -17.32 -13.77
N THR A 395 -14.05 -18.48 -14.27
CA THR A 395 -12.74 -19.06 -13.94
C THR A 395 -11.62 -18.34 -14.68
N LYS A 396 -11.84 -17.96 -15.95
CA LYS A 396 -10.92 -17.12 -16.71
C LYS A 396 -10.75 -15.74 -16.08
N GLU A 397 -11.83 -15.16 -15.57
CA GLU A 397 -11.83 -13.90 -14.81
C GLU A 397 -10.98 -13.99 -13.54
N LEU A 398 -11.19 -15.02 -12.72
CA LEU A 398 -10.39 -15.25 -11.52
C LEU A 398 -8.90 -15.44 -11.85
N MET A 399 -8.59 -16.19 -12.91
CA MET A 399 -7.20 -16.40 -13.33
C MET A 399 -6.56 -15.11 -13.84
N ALA A 400 -7.29 -14.28 -14.59
CA ALA A 400 -6.83 -12.97 -15.04
C ALA A 400 -6.63 -11.99 -13.87
N GLU A 401 -7.56 -11.96 -12.90
CA GLU A 401 -7.46 -11.15 -11.67
C GLU A 401 -6.20 -11.50 -10.86
N TYR A 402 -5.81 -12.78 -10.84
CA TYR A 402 -4.59 -13.24 -10.18
C TYR A 402 -3.31 -12.95 -10.98
N LEU A 403 -3.31 -13.28 -12.27
CA LEU A 403 -2.11 -13.21 -13.12
C LEU A 403 -1.75 -11.77 -13.49
N PHE A 404 -2.73 -10.96 -13.89
CA PHE A 404 -2.48 -9.67 -14.50
C PHE A 404 -1.68 -8.69 -13.62
N PRO A 405 -1.99 -8.51 -12.31
CA PRO A 405 -1.20 -7.63 -11.45
C PRO A 405 0.25 -8.09 -11.29
N ARG A 406 0.49 -9.41 -11.30
CA ARG A 406 1.83 -10.01 -11.17
C ARG A 406 2.62 -9.85 -12.46
N LEU A 407 1.97 -10.02 -13.61
CA LEU A 407 2.55 -9.72 -14.92
C LEU A 407 2.88 -8.23 -15.04
N LYS A 408 1.98 -7.34 -14.60
CA LYS A 408 2.23 -5.90 -14.57
C LYS A 408 3.43 -5.53 -13.72
N LYS A 409 3.53 -6.13 -12.53
CA LYS A 409 4.71 -5.94 -11.68
C LYS A 409 6.00 -6.41 -12.36
N LEU A 410 5.98 -7.62 -12.95
CA LEU A 410 7.11 -8.20 -13.65
C LEU A 410 7.55 -7.37 -14.86
N CYS A 411 6.61 -6.95 -15.70
CA CYS A 411 6.91 -6.25 -16.94
C CYS A 411 7.15 -4.74 -16.76
N SER A 412 6.55 -4.09 -15.76
CA SER A 412 6.74 -2.64 -15.56
C SER A 412 7.89 -2.30 -14.63
N GLU A 413 8.11 -3.08 -13.56
CA GLU A 413 9.17 -2.80 -12.59
C GLU A 413 10.52 -3.42 -12.98
N GLN A 414 10.51 -4.51 -13.77
CA GLN A 414 11.71 -5.30 -14.07
C GLN A 414 12.04 -5.37 -15.57
N ALA A 415 11.39 -4.55 -16.41
CA ALA A 415 11.60 -4.53 -17.87
C ALA A 415 13.06 -4.28 -18.28
N GLU A 416 13.74 -3.35 -17.61
CA GLU A 416 15.11 -2.95 -17.97
C GLU A 416 16.19 -3.83 -17.33
N SER A 417 15.90 -4.43 -16.17
CA SER A 417 16.86 -5.20 -15.37
C SER A 417 16.89 -6.69 -15.73
N THR A 418 15.77 -7.23 -16.23
CA THR A 418 15.56 -8.67 -16.42
C THR A 418 15.66 -9.10 -17.87
N LEU A 419 16.24 -10.27 -18.10
CA LEU A 419 16.29 -10.88 -19.43
C LEU A 419 14.97 -11.61 -19.72
N PHE A 420 14.25 -11.15 -20.74
CA PHE A 420 13.02 -11.80 -21.19
C PHE A 420 13.27 -12.60 -22.47
N PHE A 421 12.71 -13.81 -22.50
CA PHE A 421 12.75 -14.68 -23.66
C PHE A 421 11.35 -15.21 -23.96
N LEU A 422 11.15 -15.63 -25.19
CA LEU A 422 9.97 -16.35 -25.62
C LEU A 422 10.36 -17.71 -26.19
N LEU A 423 9.50 -18.70 -25.95
CA LEU A 423 9.54 -20.01 -26.57
C LEU A 423 8.24 -20.17 -27.38
N GLU A 424 8.38 -20.14 -28.70
CA GLU A 424 7.26 -20.30 -29.64
C GLU A 424 6.52 -21.63 -29.44
N GLU A 425 5.25 -21.64 -29.84
CA GLU A 425 4.41 -22.83 -29.85
C GLU A 425 5.03 -23.96 -30.70
N GLY A 426 5.03 -25.18 -30.17
CA GLY A 426 5.60 -26.38 -30.79
C GLY A 426 7.10 -26.58 -30.58
N LYS A 427 7.84 -25.59 -30.05
CA LYS A 427 9.29 -25.71 -29.83
C LYS A 427 9.59 -26.30 -28.45
N THR A 428 10.51 -27.28 -28.41
CA THR A 428 11.00 -27.85 -27.15
C THR A 428 11.88 -26.84 -26.40
N PHE A 429 11.83 -26.87 -25.08
CA PHE A 429 12.68 -26.03 -24.22
C PHE A 429 14.17 -26.36 -24.39
N LYS A 430 14.87 -25.55 -25.20
CA LYS A 430 16.32 -25.59 -25.42
C LYS A 430 16.81 -24.16 -25.55
N THR A 431 17.99 -23.84 -25.03
CA THR A 431 18.56 -22.48 -25.10
C THR A 431 18.59 -21.93 -26.53
N ALA A 432 18.88 -22.78 -27.53
CA ALA A 432 18.89 -22.39 -28.95
C ALA A 432 17.51 -22.04 -29.54
N ASN A 433 16.42 -22.46 -28.87
CA ASN A 433 15.05 -22.17 -29.29
C ASN A 433 14.47 -20.94 -28.56
N LEU A 434 15.17 -20.42 -27.55
CA LEU A 434 14.77 -19.21 -26.84
C LEU A 434 15.09 -17.99 -27.69
N GLN A 435 14.08 -17.19 -27.98
CA GLN A 435 14.24 -15.93 -28.70
C GLN A 435 14.16 -14.77 -27.71
N PRO A 436 14.94 -13.70 -27.89
CA PRO A 436 14.82 -12.50 -27.08
C PRO A 436 13.41 -11.92 -27.19
N LEU A 437 12.84 -11.55 -26.04
CA LEU A 437 11.55 -10.89 -25.94
C LEU A 437 11.77 -9.48 -25.40
N GLN A 438 11.27 -8.46 -26.10
CA GLN A 438 11.29 -7.10 -25.58
C GLN A 438 10.00 -6.80 -24.85
N VAL A 439 10.10 -6.38 -23.59
CA VAL A 439 8.94 -5.98 -22.79
C VAL A 439 8.86 -4.47 -22.79
N SER A 440 7.76 -3.93 -23.32
CA SER A 440 7.53 -2.49 -23.33
C SER A 440 6.95 -2.01 -21.99
N PRO A 441 7.48 -0.92 -21.41
CA PRO A 441 6.85 -0.28 -20.25
C PRO A 441 5.55 0.47 -20.63
N GLU A 442 5.31 0.71 -21.92
CA GLU A 442 4.12 1.39 -22.41
C GLU A 442 2.90 0.47 -22.43
N GLU A 443 1.74 1.00 -22.02
CA GLU A 443 0.48 0.26 -22.02
C GLU A 443 -0.14 0.21 -23.42
N ALA A 444 -0.55 -0.97 -23.87
CA ALA A 444 -1.37 -1.16 -25.06
C ALA A 444 -2.81 -0.72 -24.81
N ARG A 445 -3.41 -0.05 -25.80
CA ARG A 445 -4.79 0.43 -25.75
C ARG A 445 -5.59 -0.11 -26.93
N PRO A 446 -6.76 -0.74 -26.69
CA PRO A 446 -7.61 -1.14 -27.79
C PRO A 446 -8.25 0.10 -28.43
N HIS A 447 -8.35 0.09 -29.76
CA HIS A 447 -8.98 1.12 -30.58
C HIS A 447 -10.01 0.46 -31.51
N PHE A 448 -11.28 0.85 -31.41
CA PHE A 448 -12.35 0.20 -32.16
C PHE A 448 -12.72 0.98 -33.40
N ILE A 449 -12.70 0.31 -34.55
CA ILE A 449 -13.19 0.85 -35.82
C ILE A 449 -14.51 0.17 -36.14
N VAL A 450 -15.58 0.96 -36.19
CA VAL A 450 -16.93 0.47 -36.45
C VAL A 450 -17.31 0.78 -37.90
N LYS A 451 -17.72 -0.24 -38.66
CA LYS A 451 -18.27 -0.09 -40.02
C LYS A 451 -19.67 -0.68 -40.08
N LYS A 452 -20.63 0.10 -40.58
CA LYS A 452 -22.00 -0.36 -40.80
C LYS A 452 -22.16 -0.81 -42.25
N ASN A 453 -22.48 -2.09 -42.44
CA ASN A 453 -22.99 -2.63 -43.70
C ASN A 453 -24.47 -3.04 -43.47
N THR A 454 -24.81 -4.32 -43.64
CA THR A 454 -26.08 -4.92 -43.17
C THR A 454 -26.11 -5.18 -41.66
N GLN A 455 -24.94 -5.39 -41.06
CA GLN A 455 -24.71 -5.49 -39.63
C GLN A 455 -23.56 -4.55 -39.25
N TYR A 456 -23.41 -4.27 -37.95
CA TYR A 456 -22.27 -3.52 -37.43
C TYR A 456 -21.06 -4.43 -37.30
N ASN A 457 -20.00 -4.13 -38.05
CA ASN A 457 -18.71 -4.82 -37.95
C ASN A 457 -17.77 -3.95 -37.11
N ILE A 458 -17.32 -4.48 -35.98
CA ILE A 458 -16.36 -3.82 -35.09
C ILE A 458 -15.01 -4.50 -35.30
N LEU A 459 -14.01 -3.72 -35.69
CA LEU A 459 -12.62 -4.16 -35.76
C LEU A 459 -11.88 -3.61 -34.55
N CYS A 460 -11.22 -4.48 -33.78
CA CYS A 460 -10.36 -4.08 -32.67
C CYS A 460 -8.92 -3.96 -33.17
N ARG A 461 -8.39 -2.74 -33.13
CA ARG A 461 -6.96 -2.46 -33.28
C ARG A 461 -6.32 -2.25 -31.93
N VAL A 462 -5.00 -2.37 -31.87
CA VAL A 462 -4.21 -2.14 -30.67
C VAL A 462 -3.25 -1.00 -30.96
N GLN A 463 -3.41 0.09 -30.23
CA GLN A 463 -2.43 1.18 -30.20
C GLN A 463 -1.34 0.82 -29.19
N ALA A 464 -0.12 0.62 -29.69
CA ALA A 464 1.05 0.32 -28.89
C ALA A 464 2.14 1.34 -29.25
N GLY A 465 2.40 2.28 -28.33
CA GLY A 465 3.20 3.47 -28.56
C GLY A 465 2.63 4.37 -29.66
N SER A 466 3.44 4.69 -30.68
CA SER A 466 3.05 5.52 -31.81
C SER A 466 2.42 4.75 -32.98
N MET A 467 2.35 3.42 -32.88
CA MET A 467 1.88 2.54 -33.95
C MET A 467 0.54 1.88 -33.59
N GLU A 468 -0.24 1.54 -34.62
CA GLU A 468 -1.48 0.78 -34.51
C GLU A 468 -1.33 -0.56 -35.23
N TYR A 469 -1.75 -1.63 -34.56
CA TYR A 469 -1.72 -3.00 -35.06
C TYR A 469 -3.14 -3.58 -35.08
N ASP A 470 -3.41 -4.57 -35.94
CA ASP A 470 -4.66 -5.33 -35.84
C ASP A 470 -4.56 -6.32 -34.67
N LEU A 471 -5.60 -6.43 -33.84
CA LEU A 471 -5.59 -7.42 -32.74
C LEU A 471 -5.50 -8.85 -33.29
N GLY A 472 -5.98 -9.09 -34.51
CA GLY A 472 -5.89 -10.38 -35.18
C GLY A 472 -4.48 -10.79 -35.60
N ASP A 473 -3.53 -9.84 -35.70
CA ASP A 473 -2.14 -10.11 -36.10
C ASP A 473 -1.24 -10.52 -34.93
N LYS A 474 -1.82 -10.76 -33.75
CA LYS A 474 -1.06 -11.12 -32.55
C LYS A 474 -0.34 -12.47 -32.69
N GLU A 475 0.84 -12.57 -32.09
CA GLU A 475 1.68 -13.78 -32.13
C GLU A 475 1.39 -14.76 -30.98
N SER A 476 0.55 -14.39 -30.02
CA SER A 476 0.20 -15.26 -28.89
C SER A 476 -1.30 -15.39 -28.70
N ASN A 477 -1.78 -16.58 -28.34
CA ASN A 477 -3.19 -16.84 -28.10
C ASN A 477 -3.73 -16.24 -26.79
N SER A 478 -2.84 -15.87 -25.86
CA SER A 478 -3.19 -15.21 -24.60
C SER A 478 -3.95 -13.88 -24.80
N PRO A 479 -5.05 -13.63 -24.06
CA PRO A 479 -5.66 -12.30 -23.99
C PRO A 479 -5.03 -11.40 -22.93
N LEU A 480 -4.16 -11.91 -22.04
CA LEU A 480 -3.61 -11.15 -20.91
C LEU A 480 -2.64 -10.04 -21.33
N PHE A 481 -2.11 -10.11 -22.55
CA PHE A 481 -1.17 -9.15 -23.11
C PHE A 481 -1.24 -9.17 -24.65
N PHE A 482 -0.65 -8.16 -25.27
CA PHE A 482 -0.49 -8.09 -26.72
C PHE A 482 0.97 -8.39 -27.09
N LEU A 483 1.19 -9.40 -27.93
CA LEU A 483 2.51 -9.78 -28.43
C LEU A 483 2.53 -9.61 -29.95
N TYR A 484 3.48 -8.81 -30.44
CA TYR A 484 3.69 -8.59 -31.87
C TYR A 484 5.17 -8.31 -32.13
N ASN A 485 5.77 -8.95 -33.14
CA ASN A 485 7.20 -8.85 -33.47
C ASN A 485 8.11 -9.06 -32.25
N HIS A 486 7.81 -10.05 -31.41
CA HIS A 486 8.56 -10.33 -30.16
C HIS A 486 8.59 -9.14 -29.18
N GLN A 487 7.65 -8.21 -29.29
CA GLN A 487 7.45 -7.13 -28.35
C GLN A 487 6.15 -7.34 -27.57
N LEU A 488 6.28 -7.44 -26.25
CA LEU A 488 5.17 -7.67 -25.33
C LEU A 488 4.72 -6.34 -24.74
N PHE A 489 3.42 -6.06 -24.90
CA PHE A 489 2.74 -4.90 -24.32
C PHE A 489 1.64 -5.37 -23.38
N LEU A 490 1.58 -4.74 -22.21
CA LEU A 490 0.51 -5.00 -21.24
C LEU A 490 -0.66 -4.04 -21.44
N TRP A 491 -1.85 -4.51 -21.12
CA TRP A 491 -3.03 -3.66 -21.05
C TRP A 491 -2.98 -2.71 -19.85
N LYS A 492 -3.91 -1.77 -19.81
CA LYS A 492 -4.06 -0.86 -18.66
C LYS A 492 -4.55 -1.57 -17.40
N ASN A 493 -5.60 -2.38 -17.53
CA ASN A 493 -6.27 -3.07 -16.42
C ASN A 493 -6.90 -4.41 -16.88
N ASN A 494 -7.46 -5.16 -15.93
CA ASN A 494 -8.10 -6.45 -16.19
C ASN A 494 -9.41 -6.33 -17.01
N GLU A 495 -10.10 -5.19 -16.93
CA GLU A 495 -11.32 -4.96 -17.73
C GLU A 495 -11.01 -4.95 -19.23
N VAL A 496 -9.88 -4.34 -19.62
CA VAL A 496 -9.41 -4.34 -21.01
C VAL A 496 -9.04 -5.74 -21.50
N VAL A 497 -8.53 -6.62 -20.62
CA VAL A 497 -8.28 -8.04 -20.96
C VAL A 497 -9.58 -8.72 -21.38
N HIS A 498 -10.64 -8.60 -20.58
CA HIS A 498 -11.94 -9.21 -20.86
C HIS A 498 -12.60 -8.62 -22.10
N LEU A 499 -12.38 -7.33 -22.34
CA LEU A 499 -12.84 -6.68 -23.55
C LEU A 499 -12.11 -7.26 -24.77
N ALA A 500 -10.77 -7.24 -24.76
CA ALA A 500 -9.95 -7.74 -25.86
C ALA A 500 -10.21 -9.22 -26.16
N GLU A 501 -10.42 -10.05 -25.13
CA GLU A 501 -10.74 -11.47 -25.26
C GLU A 501 -11.95 -11.72 -26.16
N LYS A 502 -12.99 -10.89 -26.08
CA LYS A 502 -14.22 -11.04 -26.91
C LYS A 502 -14.00 -10.81 -28.41
N PHE A 503 -12.89 -10.19 -28.79
CA PHE A 503 -12.53 -9.98 -30.20
C PHE A 503 -11.61 -11.08 -30.74
N LEU A 504 -11.11 -11.97 -29.88
CA LEU A 504 -10.20 -13.04 -30.29
C LEU A 504 -10.96 -14.24 -30.90
N PRO A 505 -10.31 -15.01 -31.80
CA PRO A 505 -8.95 -14.80 -32.35
C PRO A 505 -8.91 -13.82 -33.53
N SER A 506 -10.06 -13.50 -34.13
CA SER A 506 -10.11 -12.81 -35.44
C SER A 506 -9.87 -11.29 -35.41
N GLY A 507 -9.84 -10.68 -34.21
CA GLY A 507 -9.82 -9.24 -34.00
C GLY A 507 -11.14 -8.53 -34.34
N LYS A 508 -12.19 -9.29 -34.68
CA LYS A 508 -13.45 -8.76 -35.25
C LYS A 508 -14.66 -9.28 -34.50
N MET A 509 -15.66 -8.41 -34.34
CA MET A 509 -16.96 -8.75 -33.77
C MET A 509 -18.07 -8.21 -34.69
N THR A 510 -19.10 -9.01 -34.92
CA THR A 510 -20.30 -8.61 -35.67
C THR A 510 -21.50 -8.47 -34.73
N VAL A 511 -22.26 -7.39 -34.88
CA VAL A 511 -23.40 -7.05 -34.02
C VAL A 511 -24.60 -6.69 -34.89
N ALA A 512 -25.77 -7.25 -34.57
CA ALA A 512 -27.01 -6.94 -35.26
C ALA A 512 -27.49 -5.50 -34.96
N GLU A 513 -28.28 -4.92 -35.86
CA GLU A 513 -28.68 -3.49 -35.76
C GLU A 513 -29.57 -3.19 -34.54
N ASP A 514 -30.40 -4.14 -34.14
CA ASP A 514 -31.27 -4.10 -32.97
C ASP A 514 -30.51 -4.13 -31.65
N GLU A 515 -29.39 -4.85 -31.58
CA GLU A 515 -28.54 -4.94 -30.38
C GLU A 515 -27.45 -3.85 -30.32
N TRP A 516 -27.21 -3.13 -31.43
CA TRP A 516 -26.11 -2.17 -31.56
C TRP A 516 -26.12 -1.09 -30.47
N SER A 517 -27.29 -0.49 -30.20
CA SER A 517 -27.40 0.60 -29.22
C SER A 517 -26.99 0.15 -27.82
N LYS A 518 -27.37 -1.08 -27.44
CA LYS A 518 -27.01 -1.69 -26.17
C LYS A 518 -25.51 -2.02 -26.11
N THR A 519 -24.98 -2.65 -27.15
CA THR A 519 -23.54 -3.02 -27.22
C THR A 519 -22.64 -1.79 -27.21
N LEU A 520 -23.03 -0.71 -27.89
CA LEU A 520 -22.28 0.54 -27.88
C LEU A 520 -22.21 1.15 -26.47
N GLN A 521 -23.34 1.26 -25.77
CA GLN A 521 -23.42 1.91 -24.45
C GLN A 521 -22.85 1.06 -23.31
N GLN A 522 -23.03 -0.26 -23.36
CA GLN A 522 -22.67 -1.15 -22.25
C GLN A 522 -21.31 -1.83 -22.41
N PHE A 523 -20.76 -1.89 -23.63
CA PHE A 523 -19.57 -2.70 -23.91
C PHE A 523 -18.43 -1.95 -24.63
N LEU A 524 -18.72 -1.02 -25.56
CA LEU A 524 -17.67 -0.33 -26.33
C LEU A 524 -17.25 1.04 -25.78
N LEU A 525 -18.19 1.79 -25.19
CA LEU A 525 -17.94 3.14 -24.65
C LEU A 525 -17.35 3.20 -23.23
N PRO A 526 -17.78 2.35 -22.28
CA PRO A 526 -17.13 2.27 -20.96
C PRO A 526 -15.66 1.84 -21.09
#